data_AF-A0A399RHU3-F1
#
_entry.id   AF-A0A399RHU3-F1
#
_cell.length_a   1.000
_cell.length_b   1.000
_cell.length_c   1.000
_cell.angle_alpha   90.00
_cell.angle_beta   90.00
_cell.angle_gamma   90.00
#
_symmetry.space_group_name_H-M   'P 1'
#
loop_
_entity.id
_entity.type
_entity.pdbx_description
1 polymer ?
#
loop_
_entity_poly.entity_id
_entity_poly.type
_entity_poly.pdbx_seq_one_letter_code
_entity_poly.pdbx_strand_id
1 'polypeptide(L)'
;MSETTDEQRITSADLLAELREEQQSFRFLMTALAAIIGMAAVIVAGSVIYFYMELSGLKSQYAEQTRLNEMNLRIVAGEAGRQRESTQAAIVAIREENEAARRQAELAREIQRADSVKQAAGYKENAIELAQKHFLGIPLNEVTSQVIAVVLRADGTDGELLSSADRLMLHAALEDWGDQNSEAVRTALNTLYQDGESLADQARGAAGLAALEYRSASDSSLGWNRGCSTVVDYVNQASARGLEAPMLLLWKGQCLRKRGDALTAYQAFSKAATMLEGGDFEETLLHAQLAHHGVGTTLVALVASEELPPGEDSETALQEALSELHEAARIRGERGATSVGVAYTEENIGFIHILDRDWQAALEHTKRIDDILPLAWNLTVRHIAAMENEKALKSAGASRDEIRKMQTIQNDTRLVLGLMECNQIDRPELKRLLPPRYSSTVDDLSRHCDADAGGSL
;
A
#
# COMPACT_ATOMS: atom_id res chain seq x y z
N MET A 1 87.70 -95.21 -25.10
CA MET A 1 86.96 -94.63 -23.96
C MET A 1 86.00 -93.61 -24.53
N SER A 2 84.70 -93.87 -24.48
CA SER A 2 83.64 -92.97 -24.95
C SER A 2 82.88 -92.52 -23.71
N GLU A 3 82.86 -91.21 -23.45
CA GLU A 3 81.99 -90.61 -22.43
C GLU A 3 80.67 -90.17 -23.05
N THR A 4 79.64 -90.41 -22.26
CA THR A 4 78.21 -90.24 -22.45
C THR A 4 77.76 -88.81 -22.17
N THR A 5 76.88 -88.26 -23.00
CA THR A 5 76.02 -87.12 -22.69
C THR A 5 74.82 -87.57 -21.85
N ASP A 6 74.58 -86.88 -20.75
CA ASP A 6 73.52 -87.11 -19.77
C ASP A 6 72.23 -86.35 -20.19
N GLU A 7 71.11 -87.05 -20.33
CA GLU A 7 69.78 -86.46 -20.54
C GLU A 7 69.12 -86.21 -19.17
N GLN A 8 68.82 -84.94 -18.89
CA GLN A 8 68.16 -84.48 -17.67
C GLN A 8 66.70 -84.97 -17.64
N ARG A 9 66.39 -85.96 -16.77
CA ARG A 9 65.03 -86.46 -16.55
C ARG A 9 64.26 -85.58 -15.56
N ILE A 10 63.24 -84.87 -16.05
CA ILE A 10 62.23 -84.19 -15.22
C ILE A 10 61.49 -85.24 -14.37
N THR A 11 61.40 -85.02 -13.06
CA THR A 11 60.76 -85.96 -12.14
C THR A 11 59.34 -85.52 -11.78
N SER A 12 58.51 -86.47 -11.35
CA SER A 12 57.15 -86.19 -10.86
C SER A 12 57.10 -85.26 -9.64
N ALA A 13 58.22 -85.12 -8.92
CA ALA A 13 58.36 -84.18 -7.82
C ALA A 13 58.53 -82.72 -8.31
N ASP A 14 59.23 -82.51 -9.43
CA ASP A 14 59.39 -81.18 -10.05
C ASP A 14 58.04 -80.65 -10.56
N LEU A 15 57.25 -81.52 -11.21
CA LEU A 15 55.88 -81.21 -11.66
C LEU A 15 54.92 -80.87 -10.49
N LEU A 16 55.09 -81.52 -9.33
CA LEU A 16 54.29 -81.24 -8.12
C LEU A 16 54.71 -79.94 -7.41
N ALA A 17 55.97 -79.57 -7.49
CA ALA A 17 56.47 -78.29 -6.98
C ALA A 17 55.97 -77.13 -7.85
N GLU A 18 56.04 -77.27 -9.17
CA GLU A 18 55.57 -76.26 -10.14
C GLU A 18 54.04 -76.08 -10.08
N LEU A 19 53.27 -77.17 -9.93
CA LEU A 19 51.82 -77.10 -9.67
C LEU A 19 51.46 -76.38 -8.36
N ARG A 20 52.28 -76.51 -7.31
CA ARG A 20 52.05 -75.81 -6.03
C ARG A 20 52.39 -74.32 -6.14
N GLU A 21 53.43 -73.98 -6.89
CA GLU A 21 53.81 -72.60 -7.17
C GLU A 21 52.76 -71.89 -8.05
N GLU A 22 52.25 -72.57 -9.08
CA GLU A 22 51.11 -72.08 -9.88
C GLU A 22 49.81 -71.94 -9.07
N GLN A 23 49.53 -72.86 -8.14
CA GLN A 23 48.36 -72.71 -7.27
C GLN A 23 48.48 -71.55 -6.28
N GLN A 24 49.70 -71.23 -5.79
CA GLN A 24 49.93 -70.06 -4.95
C GLN A 24 49.82 -68.76 -5.74
N SER A 25 50.39 -68.71 -6.96
CA SER A 25 50.29 -67.53 -7.82
C SER A 25 48.84 -67.28 -8.25
N PHE A 26 48.07 -68.33 -8.56
CA PHE A 26 46.65 -68.22 -8.88
C PHE A 26 45.81 -67.72 -7.70
N ARG A 27 46.08 -68.21 -6.48
CA ARG A 27 45.41 -67.71 -5.26
C ARG A 27 45.74 -66.23 -5.04
N PHE A 28 46.99 -65.82 -5.20
CA PHE A 28 47.41 -64.43 -5.07
C PHE A 28 46.70 -63.54 -6.09
N LEU A 29 46.65 -63.95 -7.36
CA LEU A 29 45.93 -63.26 -8.43
C LEU A 29 44.44 -63.13 -8.14
N MET A 30 43.80 -64.19 -7.65
CA MET A 30 42.37 -64.16 -7.28
C MET A 30 42.10 -63.22 -6.10
N THR A 31 42.97 -63.19 -5.08
CA THR A 31 42.85 -62.22 -3.98
C THR A 31 43.10 -60.79 -4.43
N ALA A 32 44.07 -60.55 -5.33
CA ALA A 32 44.34 -59.24 -5.89
C ALA A 32 43.16 -58.75 -6.75
N LEU A 33 42.57 -59.63 -7.57
CA LEU A 33 41.38 -59.33 -8.35
C LEU A 33 40.18 -58.99 -7.46
N ALA A 34 39.96 -59.77 -6.39
CA ALA A 34 38.89 -59.50 -5.43
C ALA A 34 39.11 -58.16 -4.69
N ALA A 35 40.35 -57.82 -4.34
CA ALA A 35 40.68 -56.54 -3.73
C ALA A 35 40.45 -55.37 -4.70
N ILE A 36 40.81 -55.51 -5.97
CA ILE A 36 40.57 -54.50 -7.01
C ILE A 36 39.07 -54.30 -7.24
N ILE A 37 38.29 -55.39 -7.33
CA ILE A 37 36.83 -55.34 -7.48
C ILE A 37 36.19 -54.68 -6.25
N GLY A 38 36.62 -55.04 -5.03
CA GLY A 38 36.14 -54.44 -3.80
C GLY A 38 36.44 -52.94 -3.74
N MET A 39 37.65 -52.52 -4.13
CA MET A 39 38.05 -51.11 -4.17
C MET A 39 37.26 -50.34 -5.23
N ALA A 40 37.05 -50.92 -6.41
CA ALA A 40 36.22 -50.34 -7.46
C ALA A 40 34.76 -50.17 -7.00
N ALA A 41 34.20 -51.14 -6.29
CA ALA A 41 32.84 -51.04 -5.74
C ALA A 41 32.70 -49.91 -4.71
N VAL A 42 33.70 -49.73 -3.83
CA VAL A 42 33.73 -48.62 -2.86
C VAL A 42 33.83 -47.27 -3.55
N ILE A 43 34.71 -47.14 -4.56
CA ILE A 43 34.86 -45.90 -5.33
C ILE A 43 33.56 -45.55 -6.07
N VAL A 44 32.90 -46.53 -6.70
CA VAL A 44 31.62 -46.32 -7.38
C VAL A 44 30.54 -45.90 -6.39
N ALA A 45 30.40 -46.60 -5.26
CA ALA A 45 29.42 -46.25 -4.23
C ALA A 45 29.65 -44.85 -3.65
N GLY A 46 30.91 -44.53 -3.31
CA GLY A 46 31.30 -43.21 -2.82
C GLY A 46 31.04 -42.10 -3.85
N SER A 47 31.32 -42.36 -5.12
CA SER A 47 31.07 -41.40 -6.21
C SER A 47 29.58 -41.16 -6.41
N VAL A 48 28.74 -42.21 -6.40
CA VAL A 48 27.28 -42.08 -6.54
C VAL A 48 26.68 -41.27 -5.39
N ILE A 49 27.12 -41.51 -4.15
CA ILE A 49 26.67 -40.73 -2.98
C ILE A 49 27.10 -39.27 -3.11
N TYR A 50 28.37 -39.03 -3.45
CA TYR A 50 28.91 -37.69 -3.64
C TYR A 50 28.16 -36.92 -4.73
N PHE A 51 28.02 -37.50 -5.93
CA PHE A 51 27.26 -36.89 -7.03
C PHE A 51 25.80 -36.67 -6.66
N TYR A 52 25.16 -37.61 -5.94
CA TYR A 52 23.79 -37.44 -5.48
C TYR A 52 23.64 -36.26 -4.51
N MET A 53 24.55 -36.11 -3.55
CA MET A 53 24.55 -34.99 -2.62
C MET A 53 24.81 -33.65 -3.33
N GLU A 54 25.77 -33.62 -4.25
CA GLU A 54 26.13 -32.40 -4.99
C GLU A 54 25.03 -32.00 -6.00
N LEU A 55 24.42 -32.95 -6.71
CA LEU A 55 23.24 -32.71 -7.55
C LEU A 55 22.03 -32.27 -6.74
N SER A 56 21.83 -32.83 -5.54
CA SER A 56 20.74 -32.41 -4.65
C SER A 56 20.96 -30.98 -4.12
N GLY A 57 22.21 -30.63 -3.80
CA GLY A 57 22.62 -29.27 -3.43
C GLY A 57 22.48 -28.26 -4.58
N LEU A 58 22.84 -28.65 -5.81
CA LEU A 58 22.62 -27.83 -7.00
C LEU A 58 21.12 -27.64 -7.27
N LYS A 59 20.31 -28.70 -7.16
CA LYS A 59 18.85 -28.60 -7.33
C LYS A 59 18.22 -27.66 -6.31
N SER A 60 18.65 -27.70 -5.04
CA SER A 60 18.12 -26.79 -4.02
C SER A 60 18.57 -25.35 -4.25
N GLN A 61 19.83 -25.14 -4.67
CA GLN A 61 20.33 -23.81 -5.04
C GLN A 61 19.60 -23.22 -6.25
N TYR A 62 19.39 -24.02 -7.32
CA TYR A 62 18.61 -23.59 -8.48
C TYR A 62 17.15 -23.30 -8.10
N ALA A 63 16.52 -24.15 -7.30
CA ALA A 63 15.15 -23.93 -6.84
C ALA A 63 15.03 -22.62 -6.03
N GLU A 64 15.99 -22.35 -5.14
CA GLU A 64 16.01 -21.12 -4.36
C GLU A 64 16.31 -19.89 -5.24
N GLN A 65 17.22 -20.00 -6.21
CA GLN A 65 17.50 -18.92 -7.14
C GLN A 65 16.31 -18.64 -8.06
N THR A 66 15.63 -19.67 -8.56
CA THR A 66 14.39 -19.52 -9.33
C THR A 66 13.32 -18.85 -8.50
N ARG A 67 13.15 -19.24 -7.24
CA ARG A 67 12.19 -18.64 -6.30
C ARG A 67 12.51 -17.16 -6.03
N LEU A 68 13.78 -16.82 -5.78
CA LEU A 68 14.22 -15.43 -5.62
C LEU A 68 14.01 -14.60 -6.89
N ASN A 69 14.32 -15.16 -8.06
CA ASN A 69 14.10 -14.50 -9.34
C ASN A 69 12.61 -14.25 -9.61
N GLU A 70 11.75 -15.24 -9.32
CA GLU A 70 10.30 -15.10 -9.42
C GLU A 70 9.80 -13.98 -8.50
N MET A 71 10.28 -13.93 -7.25
CA MET A 71 9.93 -12.86 -6.31
C MET A 71 10.40 -11.47 -6.76
N ASN A 72 11.64 -11.35 -7.27
CA ASN A 72 12.15 -10.09 -7.81
C ASN A 72 11.31 -9.63 -9.02
N LEU A 73 10.95 -10.55 -9.92
CA LEU A 73 10.05 -10.25 -11.04
C LEU A 73 8.68 -9.76 -10.55
N ARG A 74 8.15 -10.32 -9.47
CA ARG A 74 6.88 -9.86 -8.87
C ARG A 74 6.98 -8.45 -8.28
N ILE A 75 8.09 -8.12 -7.62
CA ILE A 75 8.32 -6.76 -7.09
C ILE A 75 8.40 -5.75 -8.25
N VAL A 76 9.20 -6.05 -9.28
CA VAL A 76 9.37 -5.18 -10.45
C VAL A 76 8.07 -5.02 -11.24
N ALA A 77 7.34 -6.11 -11.48
CA ALA A 77 6.01 -6.05 -12.10
C ALA A 77 5.05 -5.21 -11.25
N GLY A 78 5.18 -5.30 -9.93
CA GLY A 78 4.42 -4.51 -8.99
C GLY A 78 4.70 -3.01 -9.08
N GLU A 79 5.97 -2.62 -9.15
CA GLU A 79 6.39 -1.22 -9.37
C GLU A 79 5.84 -0.65 -10.68
N ALA A 80 5.92 -1.43 -11.77
CA ALA A 80 5.32 -1.05 -13.04
C ALA A 80 3.79 -0.90 -12.93
N GLY A 81 3.13 -1.77 -12.16
CA GLY A 81 1.70 -1.67 -11.85
C GLY A 81 1.35 -0.39 -11.09
N ARG A 82 2.13 -0.04 -10.05
CA ARG A 82 1.98 1.20 -9.28
C ARG A 82 2.15 2.45 -10.15
N GLN A 83 3.14 2.45 -11.05
CA GLN A 83 3.36 3.56 -11.97
C GLN A 83 2.21 3.74 -12.98
N ARG A 84 1.64 2.63 -13.47
CA ARG A 84 0.45 2.66 -14.33
C ARG A 84 -0.76 3.21 -13.57
N GLU A 85 -0.99 2.76 -12.33
CA GLU A 85 -2.06 3.28 -11.50
C GLU A 85 -1.90 4.77 -11.21
N SER A 86 -0.68 5.24 -10.93
CA SER A 86 -0.40 6.68 -10.74
C SER A 86 -0.76 7.49 -11.99
N THR A 87 -0.34 7.01 -13.17
CA THR A 87 -0.71 7.63 -14.46
C THR A 87 -2.24 7.61 -14.67
N GLN A 88 -2.89 6.49 -14.36
CA GLN A 88 -4.33 6.34 -14.51
C GLN A 88 -5.10 7.30 -13.58
N ALA A 89 -4.66 7.45 -12.32
CA ALA A 89 -5.26 8.38 -11.37
C ALA A 89 -5.18 9.83 -11.87
N ALA A 90 -4.06 10.22 -12.49
CA ALA A 90 -3.93 11.54 -13.13
C ALA A 90 -4.89 11.70 -14.32
N ILE A 91 -5.07 10.67 -15.15
CA ILE A 91 -6.03 10.68 -16.27
C ILE A 91 -7.47 10.81 -15.76
N VAL A 92 -7.83 10.09 -14.69
CA VAL A 92 -9.15 10.19 -14.06
C VAL A 92 -9.40 11.62 -13.57
N ALA A 93 -8.44 12.23 -12.88
CA ALA A 93 -8.56 13.61 -12.42
C ALA A 93 -8.79 14.59 -13.59
N ILE A 94 -8.01 14.46 -14.67
CA ILE A 94 -8.18 15.27 -15.90
C ILE A 94 -9.57 15.04 -16.52
N ARG A 95 -10.08 13.80 -16.51
CA ARG A 95 -11.40 13.49 -17.04
C ARG A 95 -12.51 14.11 -16.20
N GLU A 96 -12.43 13.99 -14.87
CA GLU A 96 -13.37 14.60 -13.92
C GLU A 96 -13.39 16.13 -14.14
N GLU A 97 -12.23 16.77 -14.30
CA GLU A 97 -12.11 18.20 -14.61
C GLU A 97 -12.77 18.56 -15.96
N ASN A 98 -12.51 17.78 -17.01
CA ASN A 98 -13.09 18.01 -18.34
C ASN A 98 -14.60 17.80 -18.37
N GLU A 99 -15.13 16.80 -17.66
CA GLU A 99 -16.57 16.58 -17.54
C GLU A 99 -17.24 17.72 -16.76
N ALA A 100 -16.61 18.23 -15.70
CA ALA A 100 -17.05 19.44 -15.01
C ALA A 100 -17.08 20.66 -15.96
N ALA A 101 -16.01 20.88 -16.72
CA ALA A 101 -15.93 21.97 -17.70
C ALA A 101 -17.01 21.86 -18.80
N ARG A 102 -17.33 20.63 -19.26
CA ARG A 102 -18.42 20.39 -20.23
C ARG A 102 -19.79 20.75 -19.67
N ARG A 103 -20.07 20.41 -18.41
CA ARG A 103 -21.32 20.81 -17.74
C ARG A 103 -21.45 22.33 -17.64
N GLN A 104 -20.32 23.04 -17.66
CA GLN A 104 -20.24 24.50 -17.56
C GLN A 104 -20.06 25.18 -18.93
N ALA A 105 -20.17 24.47 -20.05
CA ALA A 105 -19.92 25.03 -21.39
C ALA A 105 -20.93 26.11 -21.83
N GLU A 106 -22.12 26.15 -21.22
CA GLU A 106 -23.10 27.23 -21.42
C GLU A 106 -22.68 28.49 -20.67
N LEU A 107 -22.29 28.33 -19.39
CA LEU A 107 -21.71 29.38 -18.56
C LEU A 107 -20.47 30.02 -19.20
N ALA A 108 -19.58 29.21 -19.80
CA ALA A 108 -18.41 29.72 -20.53
C ALA A 108 -18.78 30.68 -21.67
N ARG A 109 -19.86 30.38 -22.40
CA ARG A 109 -20.34 31.22 -23.53
C ARG A 109 -21.02 32.50 -23.04
N GLU A 110 -21.67 32.47 -21.89
CA GLU A 110 -22.30 33.64 -21.28
C GLU A 110 -21.25 34.61 -20.71
N ILE A 111 -20.20 34.09 -20.07
CA ILE A 111 -19.11 34.88 -19.47
C ILE A 111 -18.29 35.60 -20.53
N GLN A 112 -17.98 34.96 -21.66
CA GLN A 112 -17.28 35.60 -22.77
C GLN A 112 -18.04 36.80 -23.37
N ARG A 113 -19.34 36.94 -23.09
CA ARG A 113 -20.19 38.06 -23.54
C ARG A 113 -20.42 39.10 -22.45
N ALA A 114 -19.92 38.88 -21.23
CA ALA A 114 -20.05 39.80 -20.12
C ALA A 114 -19.00 40.91 -20.23
N ASP A 115 -19.26 41.89 -21.10
CA ASP A 115 -18.35 43.01 -21.39
C ASP A 115 -18.57 44.25 -20.49
N SER A 116 -19.50 44.19 -19.53
CA SER A 116 -19.81 45.31 -18.62
C SER A 116 -19.85 44.91 -17.15
N VAL A 117 -19.51 45.85 -16.25
CA VAL A 117 -19.53 45.65 -14.79
C VAL A 117 -20.92 45.22 -14.29
N LYS A 118 -21.99 45.73 -14.90
CA LYS A 118 -23.37 45.33 -14.56
C LYS A 118 -23.67 43.86 -14.89
N GLN A 119 -23.04 43.31 -15.92
CA GLN A 119 -23.14 41.88 -16.26
C GLN A 119 -22.23 41.04 -15.35
N ALA A 120 -21.01 41.51 -15.08
CA ALA A 120 -20.07 40.85 -14.17
C ALA A 120 -20.59 40.76 -12.72
N ALA A 121 -21.30 41.79 -12.24
CA ALA A 121 -21.92 41.80 -10.91
C ALA A 121 -22.91 40.65 -10.71
N GLY A 122 -23.58 40.18 -11.78
CA GLY A 122 -24.47 39.03 -11.75
C GLY A 122 -23.77 37.69 -11.46
N TYR A 123 -22.44 37.64 -11.59
CA TYR A 123 -21.63 36.44 -11.32
C TYR A 123 -20.88 36.50 -9.99
N LYS A 124 -21.02 37.57 -9.21
CA LYS A 124 -20.28 37.76 -7.94
C LYS A 124 -20.47 36.57 -7.00
N GLU A 125 -21.71 36.22 -6.71
CA GLU A 125 -22.04 35.14 -5.74
C GLU A 125 -21.49 33.79 -6.24
N ASN A 126 -21.66 33.50 -7.53
CA ASN A 126 -21.11 32.30 -8.15
C ASN A 126 -19.57 32.24 -8.06
N ALA A 127 -18.86 33.36 -8.28
CA ALA A 127 -17.41 33.41 -8.17
C ALA A 127 -16.94 33.11 -6.73
N ILE A 128 -17.62 33.68 -5.73
CA ILE A 128 -17.31 33.44 -4.31
C ILE A 128 -17.57 31.98 -3.95
N GLU A 129 -18.70 31.41 -4.40
CA GLU A 129 -19.02 29.99 -4.19
C GLU A 129 -17.98 29.07 -4.83
N LEU A 130 -17.54 29.36 -6.07
CA LEU A 130 -16.52 28.59 -6.77
C LEU A 130 -15.17 28.65 -6.04
N ALA A 131 -14.73 29.82 -5.60
CA ALA A 131 -13.51 29.97 -4.80
C ALA A 131 -13.60 29.22 -3.47
N GLN A 132 -14.77 29.23 -2.82
CA GLN A 132 -15.00 28.45 -1.60
C GLN A 132 -14.96 26.94 -1.87
N LYS A 133 -15.64 26.46 -2.91
CA LYS A 133 -15.60 25.06 -3.34
C LYS A 133 -14.19 24.59 -3.67
N HIS A 134 -13.37 25.46 -4.28
CA HIS A 134 -11.97 25.20 -4.55
C HIS A 134 -11.17 24.86 -3.31
N PHE A 135 -11.26 25.71 -2.29
CA PHE A 135 -10.62 25.46 -1.00
C PHE A 135 -11.32 24.39 -0.15
N LEU A 136 -12.44 23.84 -0.62
CA LEU A 136 -13.12 22.68 -0.07
C LEU A 136 -12.92 21.42 -0.94
N GLY A 137 -11.91 21.40 -1.81
CA GLY A 137 -11.46 20.19 -2.50
C GLY A 137 -12.05 19.97 -3.90
N ILE A 138 -12.89 20.86 -4.41
CA ILE A 138 -13.41 20.79 -5.78
C ILE A 138 -12.53 21.66 -6.70
N PRO A 139 -11.69 21.08 -7.56
CA PRO A 139 -10.73 21.87 -8.34
C PRO A 139 -11.44 22.87 -9.26
N LEU A 140 -10.84 24.04 -9.43
CA LEU A 140 -11.21 24.94 -10.51
C LEU A 140 -10.74 24.34 -11.84
N ASN A 141 -11.49 24.63 -12.89
CA ASN A 141 -11.12 24.43 -14.29
C ASN A 141 -11.09 25.77 -15.03
N GLU A 142 -10.68 25.74 -16.30
CA GLU A 142 -10.60 26.90 -17.20
C GLU A 142 -11.87 27.78 -17.22
N VAL A 143 -13.06 27.17 -17.18
CA VAL A 143 -14.32 27.93 -17.21
C VAL A 143 -14.58 28.61 -15.87
N THR A 144 -14.42 27.87 -14.76
CA THR A 144 -14.66 28.42 -13.42
C THR A 144 -13.64 29.47 -13.02
N SER A 145 -12.39 29.34 -13.45
CA SER A 145 -11.35 30.35 -13.22
C SER A 145 -11.64 31.63 -14.01
N GLN A 146 -12.21 31.52 -15.22
CA GLN A 146 -12.70 32.67 -15.98
C GLN A 146 -13.84 33.41 -15.29
N VAL A 147 -14.78 32.71 -14.62
CA VAL A 147 -15.83 33.35 -13.80
C VAL A 147 -15.19 34.26 -12.75
N ILE A 148 -14.23 33.72 -12.00
CA ILE A 148 -13.52 34.44 -10.94
C ILE A 148 -12.75 35.63 -11.53
N ALA A 149 -12.01 35.42 -12.62
CA ALA A 149 -11.21 36.44 -13.27
C ALA A 149 -12.05 37.61 -13.82
N VAL A 150 -13.25 37.35 -14.35
CA VAL A 150 -14.16 38.41 -14.83
C VAL A 150 -14.68 39.26 -13.68
N VAL A 151 -15.06 38.63 -12.56
CA VAL A 151 -15.52 39.35 -11.37
C VAL A 151 -14.39 40.20 -10.77
N LEU A 152 -13.18 39.65 -10.63
CA LEU A 152 -12.01 40.39 -10.16
C LEU A 152 -11.65 41.58 -11.05
N ARG A 153 -11.74 41.42 -12.38
CA ARG A 153 -11.47 42.51 -13.33
C ARG A 153 -12.50 43.63 -13.20
N ALA A 154 -13.78 43.29 -13.03
CA ALA A 154 -14.87 44.25 -12.90
C ALA A 154 -14.79 45.07 -11.60
N ASP A 155 -14.29 44.46 -10.51
CA ASP A 155 -14.07 45.10 -9.21
C ASP A 155 -13.01 46.22 -9.22
N GLY A 156 -12.25 46.37 -10.31
CA GLY A 156 -11.25 47.42 -10.47
C GLY A 156 -11.64 48.58 -11.41
N THR A 157 -12.73 48.44 -12.19
CA THR A 157 -13.01 49.37 -13.31
C THR A 157 -14.15 50.36 -13.06
N ASP A 158 -15.26 50.00 -12.37
CA ASP A 158 -16.43 50.89 -12.18
C ASP A 158 -17.02 50.90 -10.74
N GLY A 159 -16.21 50.75 -9.70
CA GLY A 159 -16.63 50.82 -8.28
C GLY A 159 -16.26 49.59 -7.45
N GLU A 160 -16.50 49.63 -6.14
CA GLU A 160 -16.27 48.47 -5.24
C GLU A 160 -17.41 47.45 -5.39
N LEU A 161 -17.14 46.33 -6.06
CA LEU A 161 -18.07 45.21 -6.22
C LEU A 161 -17.88 44.16 -5.12
N LEU A 162 -16.63 43.93 -4.72
CA LEU A 162 -16.19 42.94 -3.76
C LEU A 162 -15.82 43.60 -2.43
N SER A 163 -16.14 42.90 -1.34
CA SER A 163 -15.52 43.21 -0.05
C SER A 163 -14.02 42.88 -0.11
N SER A 164 -13.23 43.41 0.83
CA SER A 164 -11.82 43.05 0.96
C SER A 164 -11.62 41.54 1.14
N ALA A 165 -12.51 40.89 1.90
CA ALA A 165 -12.50 39.45 2.13
C ALA A 165 -12.80 38.65 0.85
N ASP A 166 -13.85 39.01 0.11
CA ASP A 166 -14.19 38.36 -1.16
C ASP A 166 -13.03 38.50 -2.16
N ARG A 167 -12.45 39.71 -2.27
CA ARG A 167 -11.31 39.98 -3.14
C ARG A 167 -10.11 39.09 -2.81
N LEU A 168 -9.75 38.98 -1.53
CA LEU A 168 -8.66 38.11 -1.08
C LEU A 168 -8.92 36.65 -1.45
N MET A 169 -10.14 36.15 -1.23
CA MET A 169 -10.48 34.75 -1.50
C MET A 169 -10.49 34.42 -2.99
N LEU A 170 -11.06 35.31 -3.83
CA LEU A 170 -11.06 35.16 -5.28
C LEU A 170 -9.64 35.18 -5.86
N HIS A 171 -8.79 36.11 -5.41
CA HIS A 171 -7.39 36.15 -5.81
C HIS A 171 -6.63 34.89 -5.39
N ALA A 172 -6.79 34.45 -4.14
CA ALA A 172 -6.16 33.25 -3.63
C ALA A 172 -6.54 32.02 -4.47
N ALA A 173 -7.81 31.85 -4.81
CA ALA A 173 -8.27 30.71 -5.60
C ALA A 173 -7.70 30.73 -7.03
N LEU A 174 -7.60 31.91 -7.66
CA LEU A 174 -7.08 32.03 -9.03
C LEU A 174 -5.56 31.79 -9.08
N GLU A 175 -4.82 32.31 -8.11
CA GLU A 175 -3.37 32.10 -7.98
C GLU A 175 -3.02 30.64 -7.63
N ASP A 176 -3.82 29.99 -6.79
CA ASP A 176 -3.68 28.57 -6.44
C ASP A 176 -3.96 27.67 -7.65
N TRP A 177 -5.03 27.93 -8.40
CA TRP A 177 -5.35 27.19 -9.62
C TRP A 177 -4.27 27.33 -10.70
N GLY A 178 -3.70 28.52 -10.86
CA GLY A 178 -2.66 28.77 -11.85
C GLY A 178 -1.28 28.24 -11.46
N ASP A 179 -1.10 27.71 -10.24
CA ASP A 179 0.18 27.33 -9.63
C ASP A 179 1.25 28.45 -9.73
N GLN A 180 0.82 29.70 -9.59
CA GLN A 180 1.68 30.86 -9.90
C GLN A 180 2.37 31.44 -8.66
N ASN A 181 1.71 31.42 -7.49
CA ASN A 181 2.22 32.14 -6.33
C ASN A 181 1.72 31.59 -4.97
N SER A 182 2.24 30.44 -4.56
CA SER A 182 1.83 29.76 -3.31
C SER A 182 2.03 30.60 -2.04
N GLU A 183 3.01 31.51 -1.99
CA GLU A 183 3.22 32.43 -0.87
C GLU A 183 2.12 33.49 -0.79
N ALA A 184 1.70 34.05 -1.93
CA ALA A 184 0.60 35.01 -1.98
C ALA A 184 -0.73 34.35 -1.59
N VAL A 185 -1.00 33.12 -2.06
CA VAL A 185 -2.19 32.34 -1.67
C VAL A 185 -2.24 32.17 -0.15
N ARG A 186 -1.14 31.67 0.44
CA ARG A 186 -1.03 31.48 1.89
C ARG A 186 -1.20 32.79 2.65
N THR A 187 -0.59 33.88 2.18
CA THR A 187 -0.72 35.20 2.80
C THR A 187 -2.15 35.68 2.79
N ALA A 188 -2.83 35.60 1.64
CA ALA A 188 -4.22 36.02 1.51
C ALA A 188 -5.17 35.24 2.42
N LEU A 189 -5.01 33.92 2.50
CA LEU A 189 -5.80 33.07 3.38
C LEU A 189 -5.50 33.30 4.86
N ASN A 190 -4.24 33.59 5.21
CA ASN A 190 -3.89 33.96 6.58
C ASN A 190 -4.47 35.33 6.97
N THR A 191 -4.43 36.32 6.08
CA THR A 191 -5.11 37.61 6.30
C THR A 191 -6.61 37.39 6.48
N LEU A 192 -7.24 36.56 5.64
CA LEU A 192 -8.65 36.22 5.78
C LEU A 192 -8.96 35.54 7.14
N TYR A 193 -8.07 34.65 7.58
CA TYR A 193 -8.20 33.94 8.86
C TYR A 193 -8.02 34.83 10.09
N GLN A 194 -7.02 35.73 10.09
CA GLN A 194 -6.65 36.54 11.25
C GLN A 194 -7.41 37.88 11.30
N ASP A 195 -7.54 38.53 10.15
CA ASP A 195 -8.01 39.91 10.02
C ASP A 195 -9.40 40.01 9.35
N GLY A 196 -10.04 38.87 9.06
CA GLY A 196 -11.39 38.83 8.49
C GLY A 196 -12.42 39.54 9.37
N GLU A 197 -13.25 40.39 8.76
CA GLU A 197 -14.23 41.24 9.45
C GLU A 197 -15.37 40.43 10.09
N SER A 198 -15.68 39.25 9.56
CA SER A 198 -16.71 38.35 10.07
C SER A 198 -16.17 36.97 10.45
N LEU A 199 -16.90 36.24 11.30
CA LEU A 199 -16.58 34.84 11.61
C LEU A 199 -16.59 33.97 10.35
N ALA A 200 -17.49 34.24 9.40
CA ALA A 200 -17.57 33.51 8.15
C ALA A 200 -16.30 33.68 7.31
N ASP A 201 -15.75 34.90 7.25
CA ASP A 201 -14.50 35.18 6.55
C ASP A 201 -13.33 34.44 7.20
N GLN A 202 -13.20 34.56 8.52
CA GLN A 202 -12.17 33.83 9.27
C GLN A 202 -12.28 32.31 9.10
N ALA A 203 -13.51 31.78 9.03
CA ALA A 203 -13.76 30.37 8.79
C ALA A 203 -13.27 29.93 7.40
N ARG A 204 -13.54 30.73 6.36
CA ARG A 204 -13.05 30.50 4.99
C ARG A 204 -11.52 30.55 4.93
N GLY A 205 -10.89 31.51 5.61
CA GLY A 205 -9.44 31.58 5.72
C GLY A 205 -8.84 30.33 6.36
N ALA A 206 -9.41 29.88 7.48
CA ALA A 206 -9.01 28.63 8.14
C ALA A 206 -9.20 27.41 7.23
N ALA A 207 -10.33 27.29 6.52
CA ALA A 207 -10.58 26.19 5.59
C ALA A 207 -9.57 26.16 4.43
N GLY A 208 -9.25 27.31 3.84
CA GLY A 208 -8.23 27.39 2.79
C GLY A 208 -6.84 27.04 3.30
N LEU A 209 -6.46 27.49 4.50
CA LEU A 209 -5.19 27.09 5.12
C LEU A 209 -5.16 25.58 5.40
N ALA A 210 -6.26 24.98 5.86
CA ALA A 210 -6.36 23.53 6.02
C ALA A 210 -6.12 22.79 4.69
N ALA A 211 -6.68 23.28 3.59
CA ALA A 211 -6.50 22.70 2.26
C ALA A 211 -5.02 22.74 1.82
N LEU A 212 -4.35 23.90 1.98
CA LEU A 212 -2.93 24.05 1.66
C LEU A 212 -2.05 23.13 2.49
N GLU A 213 -2.27 23.09 3.81
CA GLU A 213 -1.52 22.24 4.72
C GLU A 213 -1.75 20.75 4.42
N TYR A 214 -2.98 20.36 4.08
CA TYR A 214 -3.29 18.97 3.76
C TYR A 214 -2.58 18.52 2.48
N ARG A 215 -2.59 19.34 1.42
CA ARG A 215 -1.86 19.03 0.17
C ARG A 215 -0.37 18.87 0.44
N SER A 216 0.24 19.83 1.16
CA SER A 216 1.67 19.78 1.51
C SER A 216 2.02 18.56 2.38
N ALA A 217 1.17 18.22 3.36
CA ALA A 217 1.33 17.04 4.19
C ALA A 217 1.17 15.74 3.38
N SER A 218 0.24 15.72 2.42
CA SER A 218 0.00 14.59 1.53
C SER A 218 1.20 14.29 0.64
N ASP A 219 1.80 15.31 0.05
CA ASP A 219 3.02 15.19 -0.77
C ASP A 219 4.22 14.67 0.04
N SER A 220 4.21 14.92 1.36
CA SER A 220 5.24 14.48 2.31
C SER A 220 4.88 13.18 3.05
N SER A 221 3.97 12.37 2.50
CA SER A 221 3.45 11.14 3.09
C SER A 221 2.83 11.37 4.47
N LEU A 222 1.67 12.04 4.53
CA LEU A 222 0.84 12.36 5.71
C LEU A 222 1.39 11.83 7.05
N GLY A 223 1.84 12.73 7.93
CA GLY A 223 2.30 12.37 9.28
C GLY A 223 1.90 13.43 10.29
N TRP A 224 1.63 13.03 11.55
CA TRP A 224 1.14 13.93 12.59
C TRP A 224 2.01 15.19 12.78
N ASN A 225 3.33 14.98 12.88
CA ASN A 225 4.34 16.05 12.99
C ASN A 225 4.82 16.57 11.62
N ARG A 226 4.23 16.09 10.52
CA ARG A 226 4.50 16.50 9.13
C ARG A 226 3.30 17.25 8.53
N GLY A 227 2.72 18.17 9.30
CA GLY A 227 1.61 19.03 8.87
C GLY A 227 0.22 18.60 9.32
N CYS A 228 -0.01 17.32 9.67
CA CYS A 228 -1.36 16.87 10.03
C CYS A 228 -1.94 17.50 11.31
N SER A 229 -1.10 17.82 12.29
CA SER A 229 -1.53 18.60 13.47
C SER A 229 -2.08 19.95 13.07
N THR A 230 -1.36 20.68 12.21
CA THR A 230 -1.78 21.97 11.66
C THR A 230 -3.08 21.89 10.86
N VAL A 231 -3.26 20.84 10.05
CA VAL A 231 -4.52 20.58 9.33
C VAL A 231 -5.68 20.47 10.30
N VAL A 232 -5.55 19.63 11.34
CA VAL A 232 -6.60 19.44 12.34
C VAL A 232 -6.92 20.74 13.08
N ASP A 233 -5.90 21.53 13.41
CA ASP A 233 -6.09 22.83 14.04
C ASP A 233 -6.91 23.76 13.15
N TYR A 234 -6.54 23.95 11.89
CA TYR A 234 -7.29 24.81 10.97
C TYR A 234 -8.71 24.31 10.71
N VAL A 235 -8.92 23.00 10.57
CA VAL A 235 -10.28 22.44 10.45
C VAL A 235 -11.12 22.75 11.70
N ASN A 236 -10.54 22.60 12.90
CA ASN A 236 -11.25 22.95 14.14
C ASN A 236 -11.55 24.45 14.21
N GLN A 237 -10.64 25.31 13.75
CA GLN A 237 -10.85 26.76 13.69
C GLN A 237 -11.95 27.14 12.69
N ALA A 238 -12.05 26.47 11.55
CA ALA A 238 -13.14 26.67 10.58
C ALA A 238 -14.50 26.25 11.18
N SER A 239 -14.57 25.05 11.77
CA SER A 239 -15.80 24.53 12.41
C SER A 239 -16.26 25.42 13.58
N ALA A 240 -15.34 25.86 14.45
CA ALA A 240 -15.64 26.75 15.57
C ALA A 240 -16.21 28.11 15.13
N ARG A 241 -16.00 28.49 13.86
CA ARG A 241 -16.52 29.73 13.25
C ARG A 241 -17.71 29.50 12.32
N GLY A 242 -18.27 28.29 12.34
CA GLY A 242 -19.51 27.94 11.64
C GLY A 242 -19.33 27.42 10.21
N LEU A 243 -18.11 27.08 9.79
CA LEU A 243 -17.89 26.40 8.51
C LEU A 243 -17.61 24.92 8.73
N GLU A 244 -18.60 24.10 8.41
CA GLU A 244 -18.46 22.65 8.33
C GLU A 244 -18.68 22.20 6.88
N ALA A 245 -17.82 21.31 6.40
CA ALA A 245 -17.92 20.74 5.06
C ALA A 245 -17.36 19.31 5.07
N PRO A 246 -17.86 18.40 4.21
CA PRO A 246 -17.39 17.01 4.19
C PRO A 246 -15.88 16.92 4.03
N MET A 247 -15.28 17.67 3.11
CA MET A 247 -13.83 17.60 2.86
C MET A 247 -12.97 18.04 4.04
N LEU A 248 -13.40 19.03 4.83
CA LEU A 248 -12.69 19.40 6.06
C LEU A 248 -12.67 18.24 7.06
N LEU A 249 -13.78 17.52 7.18
CA LEU A 249 -13.91 16.34 8.03
C LEU A 249 -13.10 15.16 7.49
N LEU A 250 -13.06 14.97 6.17
CA LEU A 250 -12.24 13.93 5.53
C LEU A 250 -10.74 14.16 5.79
N TRP A 251 -10.25 15.39 5.62
CA TRP A 251 -8.85 15.75 5.93
C TRP A 251 -8.52 15.56 7.41
N LYS A 252 -9.41 16.03 8.29
CA LYS A 252 -9.28 15.83 9.74
C LYS A 252 -9.24 14.35 10.09
N GLY A 253 -10.15 13.55 9.54
CA GLY A 253 -10.21 12.10 9.73
C GLY A 253 -8.92 11.41 9.33
N GLN A 254 -8.38 11.72 8.14
CA GLN A 254 -7.11 11.14 7.68
C GLN A 254 -5.95 11.48 8.63
N CYS A 255 -5.86 12.73 9.07
CA CYS A 255 -4.80 13.15 9.97
C CYS A 255 -4.91 12.57 11.39
N LEU A 256 -6.13 12.46 11.92
CA LEU A 256 -6.38 11.81 13.22
C LEU A 256 -6.08 10.31 13.16
N ARG A 257 -6.44 9.65 12.05
CA ARG A 257 -6.11 8.25 11.79
C ARG A 257 -4.60 8.03 11.77
N LYS A 258 -3.82 8.93 11.13
CA LYS A 258 -2.35 8.92 11.16
C LYS A 258 -1.76 9.16 12.56
N ARG A 259 -2.43 9.91 13.43
CA ARG A 259 -2.07 10.06 14.85
C ARG A 259 -2.34 8.79 15.67
N GLY A 260 -3.34 8.02 15.27
CA GLY A 260 -3.86 6.87 16.01
C GLY A 260 -5.05 7.20 16.90
N ASP A 261 -5.73 8.32 16.65
CA ASP A 261 -6.99 8.66 17.29
C ASP A 261 -8.15 8.10 16.45
N ALA A 262 -8.35 6.79 16.54
CA ALA A 262 -9.28 6.06 15.69
C ALA A 262 -10.73 6.50 15.91
N LEU A 263 -11.13 6.74 17.16
CA LEU A 263 -12.50 7.13 17.50
C LEU A 263 -12.87 8.49 16.93
N THR A 264 -12.02 9.50 17.12
CA THR A 264 -12.29 10.84 16.61
C THR A 264 -12.17 10.87 15.08
N ALA A 265 -11.30 10.04 14.50
CA ALA A 265 -11.23 9.88 13.05
C ALA A 265 -12.51 9.25 12.48
N TYR A 266 -13.01 8.17 13.08
CA TYR A 266 -14.27 7.53 12.72
C TYR A 266 -15.41 8.53 12.75
N GLN A 267 -15.58 9.27 13.85
CA GLN A 267 -16.63 10.29 13.97
C GLN A 267 -16.54 11.37 12.88
N ALA A 268 -15.34 11.77 12.48
CA ALA A 268 -15.14 12.72 11.39
C ALA A 268 -15.56 12.12 10.03
N PHE A 269 -15.13 10.89 9.72
CA PHE A 269 -15.50 10.21 8.48
C PHE A 269 -17.00 9.91 8.40
N SER A 270 -17.62 9.38 9.47
CA SER A 270 -19.05 9.08 9.50
C SER A 270 -19.89 10.36 9.36
N LYS A 271 -19.50 11.46 10.04
CA LYS A 271 -20.17 12.75 9.85
C LYS A 271 -20.02 13.26 8.41
N ALA A 272 -18.85 13.10 7.80
CA ALA A 272 -18.65 13.46 6.40
C ALA A 272 -19.53 12.64 5.45
N ALA A 273 -19.65 11.32 5.67
CA ALA A 273 -20.52 10.43 4.91
C ALA A 273 -21.99 10.87 5.00
N THR A 274 -22.50 11.11 6.22
CA THR A 274 -23.88 11.60 6.41
C THR A 274 -24.14 12.95 5.71
N MET A 275 -23.15 13.86 5.72
CA MET A 275 -23.28 15.15 5.03
C MET A 275 -23.33 15.00 3.50
N LEU A 276 -22.66 13.99 2.93
CA LEU A 276 -22.72 13.69 1.50
C LEU A 276 -24.08 13.07 1.13
N GLU A 277 -24.56 12.09 1.91
CA GLU A 277 -25.86 11.45 1.72
C GLU A 277 -27.05 12.42 1.84
N GLY A 278 -26.94 13.42 2.72
CA GLY A 278 -27.98 14.43 2.94
C GLY A 278 -28.27 15.34 1.75
N GLY A 279 -27.37 15.39 0.75
CA GLY A 279 -27.55 16.18 -0.48
C GLY A 279 -27.30 17.68 -0.33
N ASP A 280 -26.88 18.15 0.85
CA ASP A 280 -26.56 19.56 1.13
C ASP A 280 -25.23 20.00 0.48
N PHE A 281 -24.41 19.05 0.04
CA PHE A 281 -23.11 19.28 -0.59
C PHE A 281 -23.03 18.60 -1.94
N GLU A 282 -22.19 19.15 -2.83
CA GLU A 282 -21.85 18.48 -4.07
C GLU A 282 -21.07 17.20 -3.77
N GLU A 283 -21.75 16.06 -3.92
CA GLU A 283 -21.14 14.76 -3.80
C GLU A 283 -20.28 14.47 -5.02
N THR A 284 -18.97 14.33 -4.80
CA THR A 284 -18.06 13.79 -5.80
C THR A 284 -17.77 12.33 -5.46
N LEU A 285 -17.58 11.49 -6.48
CA LEU A 285 -17.18 10.10 -6.25
C LEU A 285 -15.89 10.00 -5.43
N LEU A 286 -14.98 10.99 -5.54
CA LEU A 286 -13.79 11.06 -4.70
C LEU A 286 -14.15 11.24 -3.22
N HIS A 287 -15.05 12.17 -2.89
CA HIS A 287 -15.45 12.42 -1.51
C HIS A 287 -16.14 11.19 -0.90
N ALA A 288 -17.06 10.58 -1.65
CA ALA A 288 -17.74 9.35 -1.23
C ALA A 288 -16.73 8.21 -1.00
N GLN A 289 -15.81 7.98 -1.95
CA GLN A 289 -14.75 6.98 -1.81
C GLN A 289 -13.91 7.19 -0.54
N LEU A 290 -13.50 8.42 -0.26
CA LEU A 290 -12.69 8.75 0.92
C LEU A 290 -13.47 8.60 2.23
N ALA A 291 -14.76 8.94 2.23
CA ALA A 291 -15.64 8.77 3.37
C ALA A 291 -15.77 7.29 3.72
N HIS A 292 -16.24 6.46 2.78
CA HIS A 292 -16.41 5.02 2.98
C HIS A 292 -15.09 4.32 3.37
N HIS A 293 -13.99 4.64 2.70
CA HIS A 293 -12.68 4.08 3.07
C HIS A 293 -12.25 4.49 4.49
N GLY A 294 -12.47 5.75 4.85
CA GLY A 294 -12.18 6.27 6.17
C GLY A 294 -13.00 5.61 7.28
N VAL A 295 -14.32 5.46 7.08
CA VAL A 295 -15.22 4.75 7.99
C VAL A 295 -14.73 3.31 8.18
N GLY A 296 -14.58 2.55 7.09
CA GLY A 296 -14.19 1.14 7.17
C GLY A 296 -12.83 0.91 7.83
N THR A 297 -11.82 1.71 7.49
CA THR A 297 -10.47 1.54 8.10
C THR A 297 -10.41 1.97 9.57
N THR A 298 -11.20 2.96 9.98
CA THR A 298 -11.23 3.38 11.40
C THR A 298 -12.01 2.42 12.28
N LEU A 299 -13.08 1.78 11.77
CA LEU A 299 -13.75 0.67 12.46
C LEU A 299 -12.80 -0.52 12.67
N VAL A 300 -12.03 -0.90 11.65
CA VAL A 300 -10.97 -1.93 11.78
C VAL A 300 -10.00 -1.58 12.91
N ALA A 301 -9.53 -0.33 12.96
CA ALA A 301 -8.63 0.13 14.02
C ALA A 301 -9.28 0.08 15.42
N LEU A 302 -10.54 0.53 15.56
CA LEU A 302 -11.27 0.51 16.84
C LEU A 302 -11.48 -0.90 17.37
N VAL A 303 -11.81 -1.85 16.49
CA VAL A 303 -11.96 -3.27 16.86
C VAL A 303 -10.59 -3.84 17.25
N ALA A 304 -9.53 -3.52 16.50
CA ALA A 304 -8.17 -4.00 16.78
C ALA A 304 -7.61 -3.48 18.11
N SER A 305 -7.93 -2.25 18.49
CA SER A 305 -7.50 -1.63 19.76
C SER A 305 -8.44 -1.90 20.94
N GLU A 306 -9.58 -2.56 20.72
CA GLU A 306 -10.63 -2.76 21.73
C GLU A 306 -11.20 -1.43 22.27
N GLU A 307 -11.29 -0.41 21.41
CA GLU A 307 -11.71 0.96 21.75
C GLU A 307 -13.08 1.35 21.15
N LEU A 308 -13.88 0.37 20.73
CA LEU A 308 -15.25 0.62 20.27
C LEU A 308 -16.06 1.37 21.33
N PRO A 309 -16.97 2.27 20.93
CA PRO A 309 -17.91 2.92 21.83
C PRO A 309 -18.68 1.92 22.71
N PRO A 310 -19.01 2.27 23.97
CA PRO A 310 -19.75 1.38 24.85
C PRO A 310 -21.09 0.96 24.26
N GLY A 311 -21.33 -0.35 24.18
CA GLY A 311 -22.56 -0.94 23.64
C GLY A 311 -22.50 -1.31 22.16
N GLU A 312 -21.41 -0.97 21.47
CA GLU A 312 -21.14 -1.50 20.13
C GLU A 312 -20.49 -2.88 20.21
N ASP A 313 -20.87 -3.73 19.25
CA ASP A 313 -20.41 -5.10 19.14
C ASP A 313 -19.36 -5.23 18.02
N SER A 314 -18.28 -5.97 18.29
CA SER A 314 -17.19 -6.14 17.34
C SER A 314 -17.62 -6.80 16.03
N GLU A 315 -18.52 -7.78 16.06
CA GLU A 315 -18.99 -8.45 14.85
C GLU A 315 -19.78 -7.48 13.96
N THR A 316 -20.68 -6.70 14.57
CA THR A 316 -21.45 -5.66 13.88
C THR A 316 -20.53 -4.59 13.27
N ALA A 317 -19.55 -4.10 14.04
CA ALA A 317 -18.59 -3.10 13.58
C ALA A 317 -17.71 -3.62 12.41
N LEU A 318 -17.33 -4.91 12.43
CA LEU A 318 -16.57 -5.52 11.35
C LEU A 318 -17.42 -5.77 10.09
N GLN A 319 -18.70 -6.09 10.23
CA GLN A 319 -19.62 -6.18 9.10
C GLN A 319 -19.85 -4.82 8.43
N GLU A 320 -20.01 -3.76 9.22
CA GLU A 320 -20.06 -2.38 8.72
C GLU A 320 -18.75 -2.04 8.00
N ALA A 321 -17.60 -2.28 8.63
CA ALA A 321 -16.30 -2.03 8.03
C ALA A 321 -16.11 -2.74 6.68
N LEU A 322 -16.59 -3.98 6.57
CA LEU A 322 -16.54 -4.76 5.34
C LEU A 322 -17.41 -4.14 4.24
N SER A 323 -18.63 -3.72 4.58
CA SER A 323 -19.55 -3.05 3.65
C SER A 323 -18.95 -1.75 3.12
N GLU A 324 -18.43 -0.92 4.02
CA GLU A 324 -17.81 0.37 3.72
C GLU A 324 -16.57 0.22 2.82
N LEU A 325 -15.70 -0.74 3.10
CA LEU A 325 -14.51 -0.98 2.27
C LEU A 325 -14.86 -1.53 0.89
N HIS A 326 -15.88 -2.39 0.78
CA HIS A 326 -16.38 -2.84 -0.52
C HIS A 326 -16.98 -1.70 -1.34
N GLU A 327 -17.73 -0.82 -0.69
CA GLU A 327 -18.32 0.34 -1.36
C GLU A 327 -17.24 1.32 -1.82
N ALA A 328 -16.25 1.61 -0.98
CA ALA A 328 -15.09 2.41 -1.37
C ALA A 328 -14.34 1.80 -2.56
N ALA A 329 -14.15 0.47 -2.59
CA ALA A 329 -13.49 -0.24 -3.69
C ALA A 329 -14.32 -0.17 -4.99
N ARG A 330 -15.65 -0.32 -4.88
CA ARG A 330 -16.60 -0.18 -6.00
C ARG A 330 -16.51 1.23 -6.59
N ILE A 331 -16.67 2.26 -5.77
CA ILE A 331 -16.60 3.67 -6.20
C ILE A 331 -15.25 3.96 -6.85
N ARG A 332 -14.14 3.47 -6.27
CA ARG A 332 -12.80 3.64 -6.84
C ARG A 332 -12.70 3.04 -8.25
N GLY A 333 -13.29 1.86 -8.46
CA GLY A 333 -13.42 1.25 -9.77
C GLY A 333 -14.27 2.08 -10.75
N GLU A 334 -15.40 2.63 -10.29
CA GLU A 334 -16.28 3.48 -11.10
C GLU A 334 -15.65 4.80 -11.53
N ARG A 335 -14.78 5.37 -10.69
CA ARG A 335 -13.93 6.50 -11.04
C ARG A 335 -12.92 6.18 -12.15
N GLY A 336 -12.68 4.88 -12.41
CA GLY A 336 -11.80 4.42 -13.47
C GLY A 336 -10.40 4.05 -13.01
N ALA A 337 -10.21 3.74 -11.73
CA ALA A 337 -8.96 3.17 -11.24
C ALA A 337 -8.67 1.80 -11.86
N THR A 338 -7.40 1.40 -11.90
CA THR A 338 -7.02 0.05 -12.34
C THR A 338 -7.31 -0.99 -11.25
N SER A 339 -7.13 -2.28 -11.54
CA SER A 339 -7.18 -3.33 -10.52
C SER A 339 -6.18 -3.12 -9.39
N VAL A 340 -5.03 -2.47 -9.66
CA VAL A 340 -4.07 -2.08 -8.62
C VAL A 340 -4.65 -1.02 -7.68
N GLY A 341 -5.33 -0.01 -8.22
CA GLY A 341 -6.02 1.01 -7.43
C GLY A 341 -7.08 0.40 -6.51
N VAL A 342 -7.92 -0.49 -7.06
CA VAL A 342 -8.93 -1.22 -6.29
C VAL A 342 -8.27 -2.06 -5.18
N ALA A 343 -7.18 -2.77 -5.49
CA ALA A 343 -6.45 -3.59 -4.52
C ALA A 343 -5.90 -2.80 -3.32
N TYR A 344 -5.46 -1.55 -3.49
CA TYR A 344 -5.07 -0.66 -2.37
C TYR A 344 -6.21 -0.36 -1.39
N THR A 345 -7.45 -0.46 -1.86
CA THR A 345 -8.64 -0.26 -1.01
C THR A 345 -8.98 -1.59 -0.34
N GLU A 346 -9.07 -2.65 -1.14
CA GLU A 346 -9.46 -3.99 -0.69
C GLU A 346 -8.46 -4.64 0.25
N GLU A 347 -7.16 -4.30 0.23
CA GLU A 347 -6.19 -4.89 1.15
C GLU A 347 -6.55 -4.71 2.64
N ASN A 348 -7.33 -3.67 2.96
CA ASN A 348 -7.82 -3.40 4.30
C ASN A 348 -8.83 -4.46 4.78
N ILE A 349 -9.53 -5.15 3.87
CA ILE A 349 -10.46 -6.24 4.18
C ILE A 349 -9.72 -7.44 4.78
N GLY A 350 -8.45 -7.64 4.42
CA GLY A 350 -7.62 -8.67 5.03
C GLY A 350 -7.52 -8.55 6.56
N PHE A 351 -7.51 -7.34 7.10
CA PHE A 351 -7.46 -7.12 8.55
C PHE A 351 -8.76 -7.53 9.24
N ILE A 352 -9.92 -7.36 8.58
CA ILE A 352 -11.22 -7.81 9.09
C ILE A 352 -11.18 -9.32 9.34
N HIS A 353 -10.72 -10.11 8.36
CA HIS A 353 -10.60 -11.56 8.52
C HIS A 353 -9.63 -11.97 9.65
N ILE A 354 -8.58 -11.19 9.91
CA ILE A 354 -7.68 -11.43 11.05
C ILE A 354 -8.40 -11.19 12.37
N LEU A 355 -9.23 -10.15 12.45
CA LEU A 355 -10.00 -9.79 13.65
C LEU A 355 -11.11 -10.81 13.92
N ASP A 356 -11.80 -11.28 12.87
CA ASP A 356 -12.79 -12.36 12.92
C ASP A 356 -12.18 -13.75 13.19
N ARG A 357 -10.84 -13.86 13.12
CA ARG A 357 -10.10 -15.12 13.23
C ARG A 357 -10.46 -16.14 12.15
N ASP A 358 -10.94 -15.68 11.00
CA ASP A 358 -11.16 -16.50 9.81
C ASP A 358 -9.87 -16.56 8.98
N TRP A 359 -8.98 -17.47 9.37
CA TRP A 359 -7.67 -17.59 8.74
C TRP A 359 -7.76 -18.06 7.28
N GLN A 360 -8.78 -18.85 6.94
CA GLN A 360 -8.93 -19.35 5.58
C GLN A 360 -9.41 -18.23 4.65
N ALA A 361 -10.40 -17.45 5.06
CA ALA A 361 -10.83 -16.28 4.31
C ALA A 361 -9.70 -15.26 4.17
N ALA A 362 -8.92 -15.02 5.24
CA ALA A 362 -7.75 -14.14 5.18
C ALA A 362 -6.71 -14.64 4.14
N LEU A 363 -6.38 -15.94 4.13
CA LEU A 363 -5.41 -16.52 3.19
C LEU A 363 -5.90 -16.47 1.73
N GLU A 364 -7.20 -16.69 1.51
CA GLU A 364 -7.81 -16.62 0.18
C GLU A 364 -7.89 -15.18 -0.33
N HIS A 365 -8.39 -14.27 0.51
CA HIS A 365 -8.48 -12.85 0.19
C HIS A 365 -7.10 -12.27 -0.12
N THR A 366 -6.14 -12.45 0.79
CA THR A 366 -4.79 -11.89 0.60
C THR A 366 -4.07 -12.50 -0.60
N LYS A 367 -4.41 -13.73 -1.00
CA LYS A 367 -3.85 -14.34 -2.20
C LYS A 367 -4.32 -13.60 -3.45
N ARG A 368 -5.62 -13.30 -3.53
CA ARG A 368 -6.18 -12.59 -4.70
C ARG A 368 -5.54 -11.22 -4.87
N ILE A 369 -5.33 -10.49 -3.77
CA ILE A 369 -4.62 -9.20 -3.80
C ILE A 369 -3.16 -9.38 -4.21
N ASP A 370 -2.47 -10.37 -3.64
CA ASP A 370 -1.06 -10.66 -3.93
C ASP A 370 -0.80 -11.14 -5.37
N ASP A 371 -1.82 -11.75 -6.00
CA ASP A 371 -1.83 -12.13 -7.42
C ASP A 371 -1.97 -10.89 -8.35
N ILE A 372 -2.48 -9.76 -7.85
CA ILE A 372 -2.52 -8.47 -8.57
C ILE A 372 -1.21 -7.70 -8.37
N LEU A 373 -0.83 -7.49 -7.09
CA LEU A 373 0.32 -6.69 -6.69
C LEU A 373 0.73 -7.09 -5.26
N PRO A 374 2.01 -7.38 -4.98
CA PRO A 374 2.48 -7.48 -3.61
C PRO A 374 2.41 -6.11 -2.92
N LEU A 375 1.55 -6.03 -1.89
CA LEU A 375 1.38 -4.86 -1.02
C LEU A 375 1.85 -5.20 0.39
N ALA A 376 2.58 -4.28 1.04
CA ALA A 376 3.19 -4.53 2.34
C ALA A 376 2.16 -4.90 3.42
N TRP A 377 0.99 -4.26 3.41
CA TRP A 377 -0.05 -4.51 4.39
C TRP A 377 -0.73 -5.85 4.13
N ASN A 378 -1.11 -6.11 2.88
CA ASN A 378 -1.62 -7.42 2.47
C ASN A 378 -0.66 -8.58 2.80
N LEU A 379 0.64 -8.44 2.54
CA LEU A 379 1.64 -9.47 2.86
C LEU A 379 1.81 -9.68 4.37
N THR A 380 1.70 -8.61 5.16
CA THR A 380 1.71 -8.69 6.63
C THR A 380 0.52 -9.48 7.14
N VAL A 381 -0.70 -9.16 6.67
CA VAL A 381 -1.92 -9.91 6.97
C VAL A 381 -1.78 -11.38 6.55
N ARG A 382 -1.30 -11.63 5.34
CA ARG A 382 -1.09 -12.98 4.79
C ARG A 382 -0.13 -13.79 5.65
N HIS A 383 0.94 -13.18 6.14
CA HIS A 383 1.90 -13.81 7.05
C HIS A 383 1.24 -14.21 8.37
N ILE A 384 0.49 -13.29 8.99
CA ILE A 384 -0.21 -13.53 10.25
C ILE A 384 -1.26 -14.63 10.08
N ALA A 385 -2.06 -14.58 9.02
CA ALA A 385 -3.05 -15.61 8.72
C ALA A 385 -2.41 -17.00 8.57
N ALA A 386 -1.29 -17.10 7.84
CA ALA A 386 -0.55 -18.35 7.69
C ALA A 386 0.03 -18.85 9.02
N MET A 387 0.56 -17.95 9.85
CA MET A 387 1.07 -18.28 11.18
C MET A 387 -0.02 -18.82 12.11
N GLU A 388 -1.17 -18.15 12.18
CA GLU A 388 -2.29 -18.58 13.04
C GLU A 388 -2.96 -19.86 12.51
N ASN A 389 -3.13 -19.98 11.19
CA ASN A 389 -3.66 -21.20 10.59
C ASN A 389 -2.72 -22.40 10.81
N GLU A 390 -1.39 -22.21 10.77
CA GLU A 390 -0.44 -23.28 11.10
C GLU A 390 -0.66 -23.80 12.53
N LYS A 391 -0.86 -22.91 13.51
CA LYS A 391 -1.14 -23.29 14.90
C LYS A 391 -2.47 -24.06 15.01
N ALA A 392 -3.51 -23.59 14.32
CA ALA A 392 -4.80 -24.25 14.29
C ALA A 392 -4.71 -25.66 13.67
N LEU A 393 -4.05 -25.78 12.51
CA LEU A 393 -3.81 -27.06 11.81
C LEU A 393 -3.02 -28.06 12.67
N LYS A 394 -1.96 -27.60 13.35
CA LYS A 394 -1.20 -28.45 14.30
C LYS A 394 -2.08 -28.97 15.41
N SER A 395 -2.93 -28.11 15.98
CA SER A 395 -3.84 -28.46 17.07
C SER A 395 -4.93 -29.45 16.61
N ALA A 396 -5.37 -29.34 15.36
CA ALA A 396 -6.34 -30.23 14.73
C ALA A 396 -5.73 -31.56 14.23
N GLY A 397 -4.42 -31.77 14.35
CA GLY A 397 -3.75 -32.98 13.86
C GLY A 397 -3.68 -33.08 12.33
N ALA A 398 -3.65 -31.94 11.63
CA ALA A 398 -3.57 -31.87 10.18
C ALA A 398 -2.28 -32.50 9.62
N SER A 399 -2.25 -32.74 8.32
CA SER A 399 -1.11 -33.38 7.66
C SER A 399 0.15 -32.49 7.69
N ARG A 400 1.32 -33.15 7.59
CA ARG A 400 2.60 -32.44 7.46
C ARG A 400 2.65 -31.53 6.24
N ASP A 401 1.96 -31.89 5.16
CA ASP A 401 1.95 -31.10 3.94
C ASP A 401 1.11 -29.82 4.10
N GLU A 402 0.01 -29.86 4.83
CA GLU A 402 -0.78 -28.66 5.16
C GLU A 402 0.01 -27.68 6.04
N ILE A 403 0.70 -28.21 7.06
CA ILE A 403 1.60 -27.41 7.91
C ILE A 403 2.73 -26.78 7.07
N ARG A 404 3.35 -27.58 6.17
CA ARG A 404 4.42 -27.09 5.29
C ARG A 404 3.94 -25.99 4.36
N LYS A 405 2.71 -26.07 3.82
CA LYS A 405 2.12 -25.00 2.99
C LYS A 405 2.09 -23.67 3.74
N MET A 406 1.67 -23.68 5.01
CA MET A 406 1.63 -22.44 5.82
C MET A 406 3.04 -21.88 6.05
N GLN A 407 4.03 -22.74 6.32
CA GLN A 407 5.42 -22.33 6.49
C GLN A 407 6.00 -21.72 5.21
N THR A 408 5.67 -22.28 4.04
CA THR A 408 6.05 -21.70 2.74
C THR A 408 5.48 -20.30 2.58
N ILE A 409 4.20 -20.09 2.85
CA ILE A 409 3.57 -18.76 2.77
C ILE A 409 4.25 -17.77 3.73
N GLN A 410 4.53 -18.17 4.97
CA GLN A 410 5.24 -17.33 5.94
C GLN A 410 6.64 -16.93 5.46
N ASN A 411 7.39 -17.87 4.87
CA ASN A 411 8.73 -17.60 4.37
C ASN A 411 8.71 -16.71 3.11
N ASP A 412 7.78 -16.96 2.19
CA ASP A 412 7.62 -16.16 0.97
C ASP A 412 7.24 -14.70 1.30
N THR A 413 6.23 -14.52 2.16
CA THR A 413 5.79 -13.19 2.59
C THR A 413 6.90 -12.41 3.29
N ARG A 414 7.65 -13.06 4.20
CA ARG A 414 8.78 -12.43 4.90
C ARG A 414 9.89 -12.01 3.93
N LEU A 415 10.21 -12.87 2.96
CA LEU A 415 11.25 -12.58 1.97
C LEU A 415 10.86 -11.40 1.08
N VAL A 416 9.63 -11.36 0.58
CA VAL A 416 9.14 -10.23 -0.24
C VAL A 416 9.10 -8.94 0.57
N LEU A 417 8.59 -8.96 1.80
CA LEU A 417 8.58 -7.79 2.70
C LEU A 417 9.99 -7.26 2.97
N GLY A 418 10.96 -8.16 3.18
CA GLY A 418 12.37 -7.79 3.39
C GLY A 418 13.07 -7.16 2.19
N LEU A 419 12.46 -7.20 1.00
CA LEU A 419 12.96 -6.60 -0.24
C LEU A 419 12.20 -5.32 -0.62
N MET A 420 11.10 -4.99 0.08
CA MET A 420 10.30 -3.79 -0.19
C MET A 420 10.94 -2.53 0.41
N GLU A 421 10.77 -1.41 -0.30
CA GLU A 421 11.15 -0.09 0.21
C GLU A 421 10.38 0.26 1.49
N CYS A 422 11.08 0.88 2.46
CA CYS A 422 10.53 1.16 3.77
C CYS A 422 9.45 2.25 3.79
N ASN A 423 9.38 3.10 2.78
CA ASN A 423 8.28 4.06 2.58
C ASN A 423 6.93 3.37 2.31
N GLN A 424 6.92 2.10 1.88
CA GLN A 424 5.71 1.30 1.67
C GLN A 424 5.23 0.64 2.98
N ILE A 425 6.05 0.65 4.04
CA ILE A 425 5.77 -0.02 5.31
C ILE A 425 5.54 1.03 6.40
N ASP A 426 4.30 1.53 6.49
CA ASP A 426 3.85 2.38 7.60
C ASP A 426 3.64 1.52 8.86
N ARG A 427 4.75 1.18 9.55
CA ARG A 427 4.75 0.33 10.75
C ARG A 427 3.80 0.86 11.84
N PRO A 428 3.77 2.15 12.19
CA PRO A 428 2.81 2.68 13.16
C PRO A 428 1.37 2.39 12.78
N GLU A 429 1.00 2.55 11.51
CA GLU A 429 -0.36 2.31 11.03
C GLU A 429 -0.73 0.84 11.06
N LEU A 430 0.15 -0.03 10.56
CA LEU A 430 -0.05 -1.48 10.57
C LEU A 430 -0.33 -2.01 11.98
N LYS A 431 0.39 -1.51 12.97
CA LYS A 431 0.20 -1.90 14.38
C LYS A 431 -1.14 -1.46 14.95
N ARG A 432 -1.77 -0.41 14.41
CA ARG A 432 -3.10 0.05 14.85
C ARG A 432 -4.24 -0.73 14.20
N LEU A 433 -4.01 -1.31 13.02
CA LEU A 433 -4.99 -2.13 12.30
C LEU A 433 -4.98 -3.60 12.74
N LEU A 434 -4.07 -3.97 13.65
CA LEU A 434 -3.87 -5.34 14.11
C LEU A 434 -3.98 -5.41 15.64
N PRO A 435 -4.47 -6.53 16.20
CA PRO A 435 -4.42 -6.76 17.63
C PRO A 435 -3.01 -6.58 18.21
N PRO A 436 -2.84 -5.96 19.40
CA PRO A 436 -1.53 -5.64 19.98
C PRO A 436 -0.55 -6.82 20.05
N ARG A 437 -1.07 -8.05 20.18
CA ARG A 437 -0.28 -9.29 20.19
C ARG A 437 0.57 -9.51 18.93
N TYR A 438 0.25 -8.86 17.82
CA TYR A 438 1.00 -8.98 16.57
C TYR A 438 2.03 -7.87 16.37
N SER A 439 2.17 -6.92 17.32
CA SER A 439 3.15 -5.83 17.19
C SER A 439 4.57 -6.34 16.94
N SER A 440 5.01 -7.37 17.65
CA SER A 440 6.35 -7.96 17.45
C SER A 440 6.49 -8.64 16.09
N THR A 441 5.41 -9.23 15.57
CA THR A 441 5.39 -9.82 14.23
C THR A 441 5.58 -8.75 13.17
N VAL A 442 4.88 -7.60 13.30
CA VAL A 442 5.10 -6.45 12.40
C VAL A 442 6.55 -5.98 12.50
N ASP A 443 7.09 -5.86 13.71
CA ASP A 443 8.49 -5.45 13.89
C ASP A 443 9.49 -6.37 13.21
N ASP A 444 9.30 -7.68 13.37
CA ASP A 444 10.16 -8.71 12.78
C ASP A 444 10.10 -8.71 11.24
N LEU A 445 8.91 -8.49 10.67
CA LEU A 445 8.70 -8.48 9.22
C LEU A 445 9.31 -7.26 8.53
N SER A 446 9.47 -6.16 9.25
CA SER A 446 10.01 -4.89 8.73
C SER A 446 11.36 -4.50 9.33
N ARG A 447 12.08 -5.45 9.93
CA ARG A 447 13.34 -5.19 10.64
C ARG A 447 14.42 -4.58 9.75
N HIS A 448 14.41 -4.84 8.44
CA HIS A 448 15.35 -4.23 7.50
C HIS A 448 15.23 -2.70 7.46
N CYS A 449 14.04 -2.16 7.75
CA CYS A 449 13.80 -0.72 7.82
C CYS A 449 14.42 -0.05 9.04
N ASP A 450 14.83 -0.81 10.06
CA ASP A 450 15.59 -0.26 11.19
C ASP A 450 17.03 0.09 10.78
N ALA A 451 17.60 -0.62 9.79
CA ALA A 451 18.94 -0.37 9.28
C ALA A 451 19.00 0.86 8.36
N ASP A 452 17.96 1.07 7.54
CA ASP A 452 17.84 2.26 6.68
C ASP A 452 17.53 3.56 7.46
N ALA A 453 17.03 3.45 8.69
CA ALA A 453 16.83 4.58 9.60
C ALA A 453 18.14 5.09 10.25
N GLY A 454 19.28 4.45 9.99
CA GLY A 454 20.57 4.74 10.63
C GLY A 454 21.76 4.64 9.69
N GLY A 455 21.99 5.71 8.92
CA GLY A 455 23.13 5.86 8.00
C GLY A 455 23.81 7.24 8.06
N SER A 456 24.20 7.68 9.25
CA SER A 456 25.32 8.61 9.46
C SER A 456 25.99 8.22 10.77
N LEU A 457 27.15 7.57 10.67
CA LEU A 457 28.11 7.47 11.77
C LEU A 457 28.72 8.85 12.04
#